data_AF-A0A953TLY9-F1
#
_entry.id   AF-A0A953TLY9-F1
#
_cell.length_a   1.000
_cell.length_b   1.000
_cell.length_c   1.000
_cell.angle_alpha   90.00
_cell.angle_beta   90.00
_cell.angle_gamma   90.00
#
_symmetry.space_group_name_H-M   'P 1'
#
loop_
_entity.id
_entity.type
_entity.pdbx_description
1 polymer ?
#
loop_
_entity_poly.entity_id
_entity_poly.type
_entity_poly.pdbx_seq_one_letter_code
_entity_poly.pdbx_strand_id
1 'polypeptide(L)'
;MSASPYADYTEMLGREQLDLVIVATLGEKLDALIAAMQTRDISLALALDGFGTAAIEALSMSICRHFGEVAERESLHSSLPFSPGMAGWDLQTGQRGIFGLLDAASIGLRLSPSFLMIPQKSLSLVIGIGREVREGGSLCEFCNLRETCRHRSL
;
A
#
# COMPACT_ATOMS: atom_id res chain seq x y z
N MET A 1 24.49 -12.52 8.33
CA MET A 1 23.27 -12.14 7.58
C MET A 1 22.16 -13.05 8.04
N SER A 2 21.48 -12.70 9.13
CA SER A 2 20.26 -13.41 9.53
C SER A 2 19.18 -13.07 8.50
N ALA A 3 18.53 -14.09 7.95
CA ALA A 3 17.33 -13.89 7.15
C ALA A 3 16.33 -13.05 7.96
N SER A 4 15.72 -12.05 7.32
CA SER A 4 14.63 -11.31 7.95
C SER A 4 13.52 -12.31 8.28
N PRO A 5 13.01 -12.36 9.52
CA PRO A 5 11.85 -13.20 9.88
C PRO A 5 10.55 -12.81 9.14
N TYR A 6 10.64 -11.90 8.16
CA TYR A 6 9.58 -11.39 7.32
C TYR A 6 9.82 -11.71 5.83
N ALA A 7 10.67 -12.69 5.53
CA ALA A 7 10.97 -13.12 4.18
C ALA A 7 9.83 -13.94 3.53
N ASP A 8 8.83 -14.35 4.32
CA ASP A 8 7.73 -15.18 3.86
C ASP A 8 6.38 -14.53 4.21
N TYR A 9 5.82 -13.77 3.26
CA TYR A 9 4.51 -13.15 3.40
C TYR A 9 3.40 -14.19 3.62
N THR A 10 3.62 -15.44 3.23
CA THR A 10 2.74 -16.58 3.47
C THR A 10 2.58 -16.89 4.98
N GLU A 11 3.52 -16.50 5.84
CA GLU A 11 3.36 -16.62 7.31
C GLU A 11 2.42 -15.57 7.90
N MET A 12 2.34 -14.38 7.31
CA MET A 12 1.40 -13.34 7.72
C MET A 12 0.00 -13.59 7.18
N LEU A 13 -0.04 -14.23 6.01
CA LEU A 13 -1.19 -14.62 5.26
C LEU A 13 -1.61 -16.07 5.61
N GLY A 14 -1.76 -16.41 6.89
CA GLY A 14 -2.01 -17.76 7.44
C GLY A 14 -2.93 -18.71 6.62
N ARG A 15 -2.88 -20.01 6.91
CA ARG A 15 -3.64 -21.02 6.15
C ARG A 15 -5.16 -20.77 6.26
N GLU A 16 -5.89 -20.99 5.16
CA GLU A 16 -7.36 -20.79 5.04
C GLU A 16 -7.85 -19.33 5.13
N GLN A 17 -7.28 -18.45 4.31
CA GLN A 17 -7.66 -17.03 4.26
C GLN A 17 -8.12 -16.54 2.89
N LEU A 18 -8.87 -15.44 2.89
CA LEU A 18 -9.23 -14.66 1.71
C LEU A 18 -8.28 -13.47 1.58
N ASP A 19 -7.69 -13.31 0.39
CA ASP A 19 -6.83 -12.15 0.08
C ASP A 19 -7.64 -11.07 -0.65
N LEU A 20 -7.72 -9.90 -0.04
CA LEU A 20 -8.29 -8.71 -0.66
C LEU A 20 -7.20 -7.95 -1.40
N VAL A 21 -7.22 -7.99 -2.73
CA VAL A 21 -6.29 -7.24 -3.59
C VAL A 21 -6.96 -5.94 -4.03
N ILE A 22 -6.31 -4.81 -3.75
CA ILE A 22 -6.90 -3.48 -3.90
C ILE A 22 -5.92 -2.57 -4.64
N VAL A 23 -6.46 -1.83 -5.61
CA VAL A 23 -5.78 -0.70 -6.26
C VAL A 23 -6.67 0.54 -6.22
N ALA A 24 -6.07 1.71 -6.02
CA ALA A 24 -6.78 2.98 -6.02
C ALA A 24 -5.90 4.13 -6.50
N THR A 25 -6.52 5.20 -7.00
CA THR A 25 -5.83 6.40 -7.45
C THR A 25 -6.65 7.65 -7.18
N LEU A 26 -6.00 8.77 -6.90
CA LEU A 26 -6.63 10.10 -6.87
C LEU A 26 -6.84 10.68 -8.29
N GLY A 27 -6.34 10.00 -9.32
CA GLY A 27 -6.48 10.39 -10.73
C GLY A 27 -5.40 11.35 -11.21
N GLU A 28 -5.28 11.46 -12.53
CA GLU A 28 -4.20 12.21 -13.21
C GLU A 28 -4.29 13.73 -13.04
N LYS A 29 -5.47 14.25 -12.68
CA LYS A 29 -5.70 15.71 -12.57
C LYS A 29 -4.82 16.36 -11.50
N LEU A 30 -4.58 15.66 -10.39
CA LEU A 30 -3.72 16.16 -9.32
C LEU A 30 -2.26 16.20 -9.76
N ASP A 31 -1.77 15.14 -10.39
CA ASP A 31 -0.41 15.08 -10.95
C ASP A 31 -0.18 16.18 -11.99
N ALA A 32 -1.16 16.40 -12.89
CA ALA A 32 -1.10 17.47 -13.88
C ALA A 32 -1.06 18.87 -13.24
N LEU A 33 -1.84 19.09 -12.17
CA LEU A 33 -1.83 20.34 -11.42
C LEU A 33 -0.49 20.56 -10.71
N ILE A 34 0.06 19.54 -10.06
CA ILE A 34 1.37 19.59 -9.41
C ILE A 34 2.44 19.97 -10.44
N ALA A 35 2.48 19.29 -11.59
CA ALA A 35 3.41 19.57 -12.68
C ALA A 35 3.28 21.01 -13.21
N ALA A 36 2.05 21.51 -13.38
CA ALA A 36 1.82 22.89 -13.82
C ALA A 36 2.28 23.92 -12.78
N MET A 37 2.20 23.60 -11.49
CA MET A 37 2.64 24.51 -10.42
C MET A 37 4.15 24.48 -10.19
N GLN A 38 4.87 23.42 -10.54
CA GLN A 38 6.32 23.33 -10.35
C GLN A 38 7.10 24.53 -10.91
N THR A 39 6.66 25.09 -12.04
CA THR A 39 7.31 26.26 -12.68
C THR A 39 6.69 27.60 -12.31
N ARG A 40 5.47 27.61 -11.75
CA ARG A 40 4.70 28.82 -11.44
C ARG A 40 4.77 29.19 -9.96
N ASP A 41 4.65 28.20 -9.10
CA ASP A 41 4.66 28.29 -7.65
C ASP A 41 5.10 26.94 -7.06
N ILE A 42 6.40 26.80 -6.84
CA ILE A 42 7.00 25.57 -6.32
C ILE A 42 6.51 25.25 -4.89
N SER A 43 6.17 26.26 -4.10
CA SER A 43 5.63 26.06 -2.74
C SER A 43 4.23 25.45 -2.79
N LEU A 44 3.39 25.94 -3.70
CA LEU A 44 2.07 25.34 -3.94
C LEU A 44 2.18 23.94 -4.53
N ALA A 45 3.11 23.70 -5.47
CA ALA A 45 3.35 22.36 -6.02
C ALA A 45 3.71 21.35 -4.92
N LEU A 46 4.59 21.74 -3.99
CA LEU A 46 4.97 20.92 -2.85
C LEU A 46 3.78 20.68 -1.89
N ALA A 47 2.97 21.72 -1.63
CA ALA A 47 1.79 21.59 -0.78
C ALA A 47 0.75 20.63 -1.39
N LEU A 48 0.51 20.71 -2.70
CA LEU A 48 -0.39 19.82 -3.43
C LEU A 48 0.12 18.38 -3.46
N ASP A 49 1.43 18.21 -3.65
CA ASP A 49 2.05 16.89 -3.60
C ASP A 49 1.88 16.24 -2.21
N GLY A 50 2.18 16.99 -1.14
CA GLY A 50 1.98 16.56 0.24
C GLY A 50 0.52 16.25 0.54
N PHE A 51 -0.41 17.07 0.07
CA PHE A 51 -1.85 16.80 0.17
C PHE A 51 -2.23 15.49 -0.52
N GLY A 52 -1.76 15.26 -1.75
CA GLY A 52 -2.00 14.03 -2.48
C GLY A 52 -1.50 12.78 -1.76
N THR A 53 -0.31 12.88 -1.14
CA THR A 53 0.25 11.79 -0.31
C THR A 53 -0.62 11.52 0.92
N ALA A 54 -0.96 12.56 1.67
CA ALA A 54 -1.81 12.41 2.86
C ALA A 54 -3.21 11.86 2.51
N ALA A 55 -3.77 12.27 1.38
CA ALA A 55 -5.08 11.82 0.91
C ALA A 55 -5.08 10.33 0.52
N ILE A 56 -4.07 9.86 -0.22
CA ILE A 56 -3.99 8.43 -0.59
C ILE A 56 -3.70 7.55 0.63
N GLU A 57 -2.91 8.03 1.59
CA GLU A 57 -2.70 7.35 2.88
C GLU A 57 -3.98 7.29 3.72
N ALA A 58 -4.74 8.39 3.79
CA ALA A 58 -6.03 8.41 4.47
C ALA A 58 -7.02 7.41 3.86
N LEU A 59 -7.02 7.28 2.52
CA LEU A 59 -7.81 6.27 1.82
C LEU A 59 -7.37 4.85 2.21
N SER A 60 -6.06 4.57 2.22
CA SER A 60 -5.50 3.28 2.67
C SER A 60 -5.97 2.92 4.08
N MET A 61 -5.85 3.86 5.03
CA MET A 61 -6.32 3.65 6.41
C MET A 61 -7.83 3.42 6.48
N SER A 62 -8.61 4.12 5.66
CA SER A 62 -10.07 3.93 5.61
C SER A 62 -10.46 2.56 5.06
N ILE A 63 -9.76 2.08 4.04
CA ILE A 63 -9.93 0.74 3.47
C ILE A 63 -9.62 -0.32 4.53
N CYS A 64 -8.50 -0.19 5.23
CA CYS A 64 -8.11 -1.14 6.27
C CYS A 64 -9.12 -1.18 7.42
N ARG A 65 -9.58 -0.01 7.90
CA ARG A 65 -10.63 0.05 8.92
C ARG A 65 -11.93 -0.62 8.45
N HIS A 66 -12.36 -0.31 7.24
CA HIS A 66 -13.59 -0.87 6.68
C HIS A 66 -13.55 -2.40 6.62
N PHE A 67 -12.47 -2.97 6.08
CA PHE A 67 -12.35 -4.43 5.97
C PHE A 67 -12.06 -5.11 7.30
N GLY A 68 -11.41 -4.43 8.25
CA GLY A 68 -11.30 -4.89 9.64
C GLY A 68 -12.67 -5.01 10.31
N GLU A 69 -13.52 -3.99 10.18
CA GLU A 69 -14.90 -4.02 10.70
C GLU A 69 -15.76 -5.10 10.01
N VAL A 70 -15.55 -5.34 8.70
CA VAL A 70 -16.22 -6.44 7.98
C VAL A 70 -15.78 -7.80 8.53
N ALA A 71 -14.47 -8.01 8.73
CA ALA A 71 -13.93 -9.26 9.26
C ALA A 71 -14.45 -9.53 10.68
N GLU A 72 -14.44 -8.52 11.55
CA GLU A 72 -14.88 -8.64 12.93
C GLU A 72 -16.35 -9.11 13.04
N ARG A 73 -17.24 -8.59 12.17
CA ARG A 73 -18.65 -9.03 12.10
C ARG A 73 -18.80 -10.52 11.78
N GLU A 74 -17.85 -11.09 11.05
CA GLU A 74 -17.81 -12.51 10.69
C GLU A 74 -16.97 -13.35 11.66
N SER A 75 -16.52 -12.77 12.79
CA SER A 75 -15.58 -13.41 13.74
C SER A 75 -14.28 -13.85 13.07
N LEU A 76 -13.78 -13.01 12.15
CA LEU A 76 -12.50 -13.12 11.45
C LEU A 76 -11.60 -11.92 11.82
N HIS A 77 -10.33 -12.04 11.42
CA HIS A 77 -9.28 -11.06 11.66
C HIS A 77 -8.72 -10.54 10.34
N SER A 78 -8.20 -9.31 10.35
CA SER A 78 -7.54 -8.68 9.19
C SER A 78 -6.06 -8.42 9.44
N SER A 79 -5.22 -8.68 8.44
CA SER A 79 -3.79 -8.39 8.51
C SER A 79 -3.51 -6.88 8.41
N LEU A 80 -2.27 -6.48 8.71
CA LEU A 80 -1.74 -5.21 8.19
C LEU A 80 -1.74 -5.23 6.65
N PRO A 81 -1.91 -4.08 5.98
CA PRO A 81 -1.86 -4.04 4.52
C PRO A 81 -0.43 -4.27 4.02
N PHE A 82 -0.29 -5.06 2.94
CA PHE A 82 0.99 -5.27 2.27
C PHE A 82 1.00 -4.70 0.86
N SER A 83 2.12 -4.10 0.48
CA SER A 83 2.33 -3.56 -0.86
C SER A 83 3.65 -4.06 -1.45
N PRO A 84 3.74 -4.26 -2.77
CA PRO A 84 5.01 -4.54 -3.45
C PRO A 84 6.05 -3.45 -3.19
N GLY A 85 7.31 -3.84 -2.98
CA GLY A 85 8.42 -2.95 -2.63
C GLY A 85 8.73 -2.87 -1.12
N MET A 86 7.91 -3.49 -0.28
CA MET A 86 8.23 -3.71 1.13
C MET A 86 9.24 -4.85 1.31
N ALA A 87 9.86 -4.95 2.50
CA ALA A 87 10.82 -6.01 2.79
C ALA A 87 10.17 -7.40 2.56
N GLY A 88 10.84 -8.26 1.79
CA GLY A 88 10.33 -9.58 1.43
C GLY A 88 9.43 -9.64 0.18
N TRP A 89 9.03 -8.49 -0.41
CA TRP A 89 8.20 -8.47 -1.61
C TRP A 89 8.77 -7.58 -2.72
N ASP A 90 9.32 -8.22 -3.75
CA ASP A 90 9.85 -7.54 -4.94
C ASP A 90 8.78 -6.68 -5.65
N LEU A 91 9.14 -5.44 -5.97
CA LEU A 91 8.25 -4.45 -6.60
C LEU A 91 7.74 -4.96 -7.96
N GLN A 92 8.64 -5.43 -8.81
CA GLN A 92 8.30 -5.83 -10.18
C GLN A 92 7.33 -7.03 -10.18
N THR A 93 7.70 -8.07 -9.44
CA THR A 93 6.93 -9.32 -9.38
C THR A 93 5.58 -9.08 -8.72
N GLY A 94 5.56 -8.33 -7.61
CA GLY A 94 4.33 -7.99 -6.90
C GLY A 94 3.38 -7.12 -7.70
N GLN A 95 3.86 -6.03 -8.30
CA GLN A 95 2.99 -5.15 -9.10
C GLN A 95 2.42 -5.86 -10.31
N ARG A 96 3.20 -6.68 -11.01
CA ARG A 96 2.69 -7.48 -12.13
C ARG A 96 1.64 -8.49 -11.67
N GLY A 97 1.82 -9.10 -10.50
CA GLY A 97 0.82 -9.98 -9.90
C GLY A 97 -0.50 -9.26 -9.66
N ILE A 98 -0.46 -8.13 -8.94
CA ILE A 98 -1.66 -7.34 -8.62
C ILE A 98 -2.38 -6.86 -9.88
N PHE A 99 -1.65 -6.26 -10.83
CA PHE A 99 -2.24 -5.75 -12.08
C PHE A 99 -2.68 -6.87 -13.04
N GLY A 100 -2.23 -8.11 -12.84
CA GLY A 100 -2.73 -9.27 -13.56
C GLY A 100 -4.06 -9.81 -13.01
N LEU A 101 -4.39 -9.50 -11.75
CA LEU A 101 -5.63 -9.92 -11.10
C LEU A 101 -6.77 -8.91 -11.27
N LEU A 102 -6.45 -7.63 -11.49
CA LEU A 102 -7.42 -6.54 -11.49
C LEU A 102 -7.37 -5.76 -12.81
N ASP A 103 -8.54 -5.31 -13.30
CA ASP A 103 -8.62 -4.35 -14.39
C ASP A 103 -8.33 -2.92 -13.89
N ALA A 104 -7.07 -2.65 -13.55
CA ALA A 104 -6.63 -1.33 -13.11
C ALA A 104 -6.80 -0.24 -14.19
N ALA A 105 -6.84 -0.62 -15.47
CA ALA A 105 -7.03 0.31 -16.57
C ALA A 105 -8.43 0.95 -16.54
N SER A 106 -9.45 0.24 -16.03
CA SER A 106 -10.80 0.78 -15.86
C SER A 106 -10.88 2.03 -14.97
N ILE A 107 -9.92 2.20 -14.05
CA ILE A 107 -9.79 3.37 -13.18
C ILE A 107 -8.68 4.34 -13.64
N GLY A 108 -8.14 4.14 -14.85
CA GLY A 108 -7.06 4.97 -15.40
C GLY A 108 -5.69 4.73 -14.78
N LEU A 109 -5.50 3.60 -14.07
CA LEU A 109 -4.26 3.26 -13.40
C LEU A 109 -3.43 2.30 -14.26
N ARG A 110 -2.12 2.58 -14.37
CA ARG A 110 -1.17 1.75 -15.12
C ARG A 110 0.20 1.71 -14.44
N LEU A 111 1.04 0.78 -14.89
CA LEU A 111 2.44 0.71 -14.49
C LEU A 111 3.35 1.42 -15.51
N SER A 112 4.40 2.07 -15.03
CA SER A 112 5.54 2.53 -15.83
C SER A 112 6.44 1.34 -16.19
N PRO A 113 7.44 1.52 -17.09
CA PRO A 113 8.46 0.49 -17.35
C PRO A 113 9.27 0.10 -16.11
N SER A 114 9.33 0.96 -15.09
CA SER A 114 9.97 0.71 -13.80
C SER A 114 9.00 0.20 -12.72
N PHE A 115 7.79 -0.22 -13.11
CA PHE A 115 6.75 -0.75 -12.22
C PHE A 115 6.24 0.23 -11.17
N LEU A 116 6.41 1.54 -11.41
CA LEU A 116 5.76 2.58 -10.61
C LEU A 116 4.35 2.83 -11.14
N MET A 117 3.42 3.10 -10.24
CA MET A 117 2.04 3.41 -10.60
C MET A 117 1.92 4.81 -11.20
N ILE A 118 1.07 4.93 -12.22
CA ILE A 118 0.69 6.19 -12.86
C ILE A 118 -0.85 6.22 -12.93
N PRO A 119 -1.52 7.20 -12.29
CA PRO A 119 -0.97 8.39 -11.59
C PRO A 119 -0.11 8.08 -10.35
N GLN A 120 0.72 9.03 -9.90
CA GLN A 120 1.65 8.86 -8.78
C GLN A 120 0.94 8.75 -7.43
N LYS A 121 -0.16 9.49 -7.24
CA LYS A 121 -0.98 9.40 -6.02
C LYS A 121 -1.93 8.21 -6.11
N SER A 122 -1.33 7.02 -6.05
CA SER A 122 -1.99 5.73 -6.17
C SER A 122 -1.45 4.73 -5.16
N LEU A 123 -2.24 3.70 -4.84
CA LEU A 123 -1.84 2.60 -3.98
C LEU A 123 -2.18 1.26 -4.64
N SER A 124 -1.40 0.25 -4.26
CA SER A 124 -1.67 -1.17 -4.52
C SER A 124 -1.43 -1.90 -3.19
N LEU A 125 -2.43 -2.54 -2.63
CA LEU A 125 -2.29 -3.24 -1.35
C LEU A 125 -3.04 -4.57 -1.34
N VAL A 126 -2.57 -5.48 -0.49
CA VAL A 126 -3.19 -6.76 -0.17
C VAL A 126 -3.48 -6.82 1.32
N ILE A 127 -4.69 -7.26 1.68
CA ILE A 127 -5.11 -7.50 3.07
C ILE A 127 -5.56 -8.95 3.17
N GLY A 128 -4.94 -9.72 4.07
CA GLY A 128 -5.39 -11.06 4.40
C GLY A 128 -6.54 -11.02 5.40
N ILE A 129 -7.58 -11.83 5.17
CA ILE A 129 -8.75 -11.97 6.05
C ILE A 129 -8.94 -13.44 6.41
N GLY A 130 -8.94 -13.76 7.71
CA GLY A 130 -9.03 -15.16 8.15
C GLY A 130 -9.02 -15.32 9.67
N ARG A 131 -9.13 -16.56 10.16
CA ARG A 131 -9.14 -16.87 11.60
C ARG A 131 -7.76 -16.88 12.24
N GLU A 132 -6.73 -17.26 11.48
CA GLU A 132 -5.34 -17.35 11.97
C GLU A 132 -4.46 -16.22 11.43
N VAL A 133 -5.08 -15.13 10.97
CA VAL A 133 -4.35 -13.95 10.50
C VAL A 133 -3.79 -13.21 11.70
N ARG A 134 -2.51 -12.84 11.63
CA ARG A 134 -1.85 -12.07 12.69
C ARG A 134 -2.47 -10.68 12.78
N GLU A 135 -3.19 -10.43 13.87
CA GLU A 135 -3.71 -9.12 14.20
C GLU A 135 -2.63 -8.19 14.78
N GLY A 136 -2.74 -6.91 14.45
CA GLY A 136 -1.93 -5.86 15.06
C GLY A 136 -0.45 -5.90 14.68
N GLY A 137 0.35 -5.19 15.46
CA GLY A 137 1.73 -4.86 15.14
C GLY A 137 1.87 -3.55 14.38
N SER A 138 3.12 -3.12 14.15
CA SER A 138 3.42 -1.90 13.42
C SER A 138 4.01 -2.22 12.06
N LEU A 139 3.63 -1.46 11.03
CA LEU A 139 4.34 -1.49 9.73
C LEU A 139 5.85 -1.25 9.89
N CYS A 140 6.27 -0.57 10.96
CA CYS A 140 7.68 -0.39 11.29
C CYS A 140 8.42 -1.71 11.55
N GLU A 141 7.74 -2.79 11.92
CA GLU A 141 8.37 -4.11 12.11
C GLU A 141 8.91 -4.69 10.79
N PHE A 142 8.24 -4.36 9.68
CA PHE A 142 8.56 -4.80 8.31
C PHE A 142 9.41 -3.78 7.54
N CYS A 143 9.77 -2.66 8.18
CA CYS A 143 10.54 -1.62 7.53
C CYS A 143 12.04 -1.94 7.53
N ASN A 144 12.70 -1.76 6.38
CA ASN A 144 14.16 -1.91 6.26
C ASN A 144 14.95 -0.94 7.18
N LEU A 145 14.32 0.13 7.64
CA LEU A 145 14.91 1.10 8.56
C LEU A 145 14.60 0.82 10.02
N ARG A 146 13.93 -0.29 10.40
CA ARG A 146 13.39 -0.48 11.77
C ARG A 146 14.43 -0.28 12.87
N GLU A 147 15.67 -0.71 12.64
CA GLU A 147 16.77 -0.68 13.63
C GLU A 147 17.40 0.72 13.77
N THR A 148 17.22 1.60 12.78
CA THR A 148 17.88 2.91 12.71
C THR A 148 16.90 4.08 12.58
N CYS A 149 15.59 3.81 12.53
CA CYS A 149 14.58 4.82 12.29
C CYS A 149 14.33 5.68 13.53
N ARG A 150 14.76 6.94 13.46
CA ARG A 150 14.49 7.97 14.50
C ARG A 150 13.01 8.31 14.69
N HIS A 151 12.14 7.85 13.79
CA HIS A 151 10.70 8.11 13.80
C HIS A 151 9.87 6.91 14.30
N ARG A 152 10.52 5.79 14.64
CA ARG A 152 9.83 4.66 15.26
C ARG A 152 9.47 5.05 16.69
N SER A 153 8.18 5.27 16.96
CA SER A 153 7.68 5.37 18.32
C SER A 153 7.91 4.03 19.02
N LEU A 154 8.58 4.06 20.17
CA LEU A 154 8.78 2.91 21.07
C LEU A 154 7.45 2.45 21.66
#